data_AF-A0A957NM46-F1
#
_entry.id   AF-A0A957NM46-F1
#
_cell.length_a   1.000
_cell.length_b   1.000
_cell.length_c   1.000
_cell.angle_alpha   90.00
_cell.angle_beta   90.00
_cell.angle_gamma   90.00
#
_symmetry.space_group_name_H-M   'P 1'
#
loop_
_entity.id
_entity.type
_entity.pdbx_description
1 polymer ?
#
loop_
_entity_poly.entity_id
_entity_poly.type
_entity_poly.pdbx_seq_one_letter_code
_entity_poly.pdbx_strand_id
1 'polypeptide(L)'
;ADNVVYDNQIQGSEQYGVYLYEESRANWFFNNTAQENRVGFYIRSLNNYVFDNTVSGGQSAIYLTPEAAGNQIARNQLTGS
;
A
#
# COMPACT_ATOMS: atom_id res chain seq x y z
N ALA A 1 -2.73 8.58 -12.70
CA ALA A 1 -3.65 7.68 -13.40
C ALA A 1 -4.68 7.24 -12.37
N ASP A 2 -5.96 7.19 -12.74
CA ASP A 2 -7.03 6.85 -11.81
C ASP A 2 -7.31 5.34 -11.88
N ASN A 3 -6.36 4.53 -11.40
CA ASN A 3 -6.58 3.08 -11.33
C ASN A 3 -7.26 2.71 -10.02
N VAL A 4 -7.98 1.59 -10.07
CA VAL A 4 -8.63 1.01 -8.90
C VAL A 4 -8.15 -0.42 -8.73
N VAL A 5 -7.58 -0.72 -7.57
CA VAL A 5 -7.09 -2.04 -7.17
C VAL A 5 -7.87 -2.48 -5.94
N TYR A 6 -8.72 -3.48 -6.10
CA TYR A 6 -9.63 -3.89 -5.04
C TYR A 6 -9.89 -5.40 -5.02
N ASP A 7 -10.22 -5.90 -3.83
CA ASP A 7 -10.53 -7.32 -3.57
C ASP A 7 -9.41 -8.29 -3.98
N ASN A 8 -8.15 -7.86 -3.88
CA ASN A 8 -7.00 -8.72 -4.19
C ASN A 8 -6.37 -9.34 -2.95
N GLN A 9 -5.81 -10.54 -3.13
CA GLN A 9 -4.87 -11.17 -2.20
C GLN A 9 -3.44 -10.96 -2.73
N ILE A 10 -2.61 -10.26 -1.96
CA ILE A 10 -1.25 -9.85 -2.34
C ILE A 10 -0.28 -10.43 -1.32
N GLN A 11 0.47 -11.48 -1.69
CA GLN A 11 1.25 -12.22 -0.70
C GLN A 11 2.59 -12.77 -1.17
N GLY A 12 3.49 -13.00 -0.22
CA GLY A 12 4.74 -13.72 -0.42
C GLY A 12 5.81 -12.94 -1.19
N SER A 13 5.69 -11.62 -1.29
CA SER A 13 6.71 -10.80 -1.94
C SER A 13 7.94 -10.63 -1.04
N GLU A 14 9.11 -10.99 -1.58
CA GLU A 14 10.40 -10.82 -0.89
C GLU A 14 10.75 -9.34 -0.61
N GLN A 15 10.06 -8.40 -1.29
CA GLN A 15 10.31 -6.97 -1.15
C GLN A 15 9.02 -6.19 -0.83
N TYR A 16 8.18 -5.90 -1.82
CA TYR A 16 6.98 -5.08 -1.67
C TYR A 16 5.76 -5.82 -2.20
N GLY A 17 4.65 -5.85 -1.42
CA GLY A 17 3.37 -6.35 -1.93
C GLY A 17 2.81 -5.41 -3.00
N VAL A 18 2.72 -4.12 -2.66
CA VAL A 18 2.36 -3.04 -3.57
C VAL A 18 3.47 -2.00 -3.60
N TYR A 19 3.88 -1.58 -4.80
CA TYR A 19 4.88 -0.54 -5.00
C TYR A 19 4.31 0.62 -5.83
N LEU A 20 4.09 1.76 -5.18
CA LEU A 20 3.64 2.99 -5.83
C LEU A 20 4.81 3.95 -6.03
N TYR A 21 5.19 4.17 -7.29
CA TYR A 21 6.44 4.85 -7.63
C TYR A 21 6.24 6.01 -8.61
N GLU A 22 7.00 7.08 -8.40
CA GLU A 22 7.06 8.29 -9.25
C GLU A 22 5.66 8.85 -9.55
N GLU A 23 5.25 8.84 -10.82
CA GLU A 23 4.05 9.48 -11.33
C GLU A 23 2.77 8.66 -11.11
N SER A 24 2.85 7.61 -10.29
CA SER A 24 1.71 6.80 -9.83
C SER A 24 0.83 7.60 -8.87
N ARG A 25 0.00 8.48 -9.42
CA ARG A 25 -0.87 9.40 -8.67
C ARG A 25 -2.35 9.12 -8.87
N ALA A 26 -3.17 9.43 -7.87
CA ALA A 26 -4.64 9.33 -7.90
C ALA A 26 -5.20 7.91 -8.01
N ASN A 27 -4.45 6.90 -7.58
CA ASN A 27 -4.92 5.51 -7.54
C ASN A 27 -5.67 5.21 -6.23
N TRP A 28 -6.59 4.25 -6.31
CA TRP A 28 -7.40 3.77 -5.19
C TRP A 28 -7.09 2.30 -4.91
N PHE A 29 -6.69 2.01 -3.66
CA PHE A 29 -6.47 0.67 -3.16
C PHE A 29 -7.45 0.42 -2.02
N PHE A 30 -8.43 -0.45 -2.24
CA PHE A 30 -9.39 -0.78 -1.18
C PHE A 30 -9.78 -2.24 -1.07
N ASN A 31 -10.09 -2.66 0.15
CA ASN A 31 -10.50 -4.04 0.47
C ASN A 31 -9.51 -5.12 -0.03
N ASN A 32 -8.22 -4.79 -0.11
CA ASN A 32 -7.18 -5.77 -0.41
C ASN A 32 -6.66 -6.39 0.89
N THR A 33 -6.21 -7.64 0.78
CA THR A 33 -5.45 -8.33 1.83
C THR A 33 -4.02 -8.49 1.37
N ALA A 34 -3.09 -7.75 1.99
CA ALA A 34 -1.66 -7.85 1.71
C ALA A 34 -0.94 -8.46 2.91
N GLN A 35 -0.36 -9.65 2.76
CA GLN A 35 0.24 -10.39 3.88
C GLN A 35 1.53 -11.09 3.48
N GLU A 36 2.39 -11.41 4.45
CA GLU A 36 3.63 -12.16 4.20
C GLU A 36 4.57 -11.46 3.17
N ASN A 37 4.43 -10.15 3.02
CA ASN A 37 5.34 -9.34 2.21
C ASN A 37 6.34 -8.66 3.14
N ARG A 38 7.60 -8.47 2.71
CA ARG A 38 8.57 -7.74 3.55
C ARG A 38 8.06 -6.33 3.89
N VAL A 39 7.52 -5.60 2.92
CA VAL A 39 6.67 -4.42 3.15
C VAL A 39 5.34 -4.64 2.44
N GLY A 40 4.23 -4.40 3.12
CA GLY A 40 2.89 -4.54 2.51
C GLY A 40 2.71 -3.53 1.36
N PHE A 41 2.70 -2.24 1.68
CA PHE A 41 2.61 -1.15 0.70
C PHE A 41 3.82 -0.23 0.84
N TYR A 42 4.62 -0.10 -0.21
CA TYR A 42 5.68 0.90 -0.30
C TYR A 42 5.22 2.04 -1.21
N ILE A 43 5.19 3.26 -0.68
CA ILE A 43 4.65 4.43 -1.36
C ILE A 43 5.73 5.51 -1.48
N ARG A 44 6.14 5.76 -2.72
CA ARG A 44 7.02 6.84 -3.19
C ARG A 44 6.35 7.57 -4.36
N SER A 45 5.15 8.06 -4.11
CA SER A 45 4.33 8.78 -5.09
C SER A 45 3.26 9.60 -4.39
N LEU A 46 2.55 10.44 -5.15
CA LEU A 46 1.68 11.49 -4.62
C LEU A 46 0.20 11.14 -4.76
N ASN A 47 -0.62 11.62 -3.81
CA ASN A 47 -2.07 11.69 -3.96
C ASN A 47 -2.78 10.34 -4.24
N ASN A 48 -2.39 9.25 -3.57
CA ASN A 48 -3.11 7.97 -3.63
C ASN A 48 -3.97 7.73 -2.40
N TYR A 49 -4.95 6.85 -2.55
CA TYR A 49 -5.90 6.48 -1.51
C TYR A 49 -5.68 5.00 -1.17
N VAL A 50 -5.27 4.72 0.06
CA VAL A 50 -5.13 3.37 0.61
C VAL A 50 -6.12 3.22 1.75
N PHE A 51 -7.17 2.43 1.54
CA PHE A 51 -8.36 2.48 2.37
C PHE A 51 -8.99 1.11 2.61
N ASP A 52 -9.47 0.83 3.82
CA ASP A 52 -10.15 -0.45 4.13
C ASP A 52 -9.33 -1.71 3.74
N ASN A 53 -8.00 -1.66 3.77
CA ASN A 53 -7.16 -2.82 3.48
C ASN A 53 -6.75 -3.53 4.78
N THR A 54 -6.54 -4.84 4.69
CA THR A 54 -5.85 -5.61 5.72
C THR A 54 -4.41 -5.80 5.27
N VAL A 55 -3.45 -5.22 5.99
CA VAL A 55 -2.05 -5.21 5.58
C VAL A 55 -1.16 -5.70 6.72
N SER A 56 -0.58 -6.88 6.53
CA SER A 56 0.49 -7.40 7.37
C SER A 56 1.82 -7.39 6.62
N GLY A 57 2.79 -6.67 7.17
CA GLY A 57 4.15 -6.60 6.62
C GLY A 57 5.15 -7.24 7.57
N GLY A 58 6.17 -7.90 7.03
CA GLY A 58 7.26 -8.46 7.82
C GLY A 58 8.04 -7.38 8.56
N GLN A 59 8.49 -6.36 7.83
CA GLN A 59 9.20 -5.20 8.38
C GLN A 59 8.28 -4.00 8.57
N SER A 60 7.33 -3.75 7.66
CA SER A 60 6.40 -2.63 7.77
C SER A 60 5.11 -2.93 7.00
N ALA A 61 3.95 -2.66 7.59
CA ALA A 61 2.68 -2.78 6.88
C ALA A 61 2.62 -1.78 5.71
N ILE A 62 2.79 -0.49 6.00
CA ILE A 62 2.85 0.58 5.00
C ILE A 62 4.10 1.43 5.27
N TYR A 63 4.88 1.70 4.22
CA TYR A 63 6.06 2.53 4.26
C TYR A 63 5.91 3.73 3.32
N LEU A 64 6.03 4.95 3.86
CA LEU A 64 5.97 6.21 3.11
C LEU A 64 7.37 6.82 3.00
N THR A 65 7.77 7.20 1.80
CA THR A 65 9.02 7.96 1.60
C THR A 65 8.77 9.47 1.80
N PRO A 66 9.84 10.30 1.90
CA PRO A 66 9.71 11.75 2.00
C PRO A 66 8.93 12.39 0.84
N GLU A 67 8.94 11.78 -0.34
CA GLU A 67 8.20 12.25 -1.51
C GLU A 67 6.71 11.86 -1.51
N ALA A 68 6.24 11.06 -0.53
CA ALA A 68 4.88 10.52 -0.51
C ALA A 68 3.82 11.50 0.03
N ALA A 69 3.81 12.73 -0.47
CA ALA A 69 2.87 13.76 -0.05
C ALA A 69 1.44 13.55 -0.58
N GLY A 70 0.45 14.02 0.19
CA GLY A 70 -0.95 14.04 -0.23
C GLY A 70 -1.65 12.67 -0.28
N ASN A 71 -1.00 11.59 0.14
CA ASN A 71 -1.65 10.27 0.24
C ASN A 71 -2.63 10.24 1.42
N GLN A 72 -3.74 9.54 1.24
CA GLN A 72 -4.73 9.30 2.29
C GLN A 72 -4.72 7.83 2.67
N ILE A 73 -4.43 7.55 3.94
CA ILE A 73 -4.34 6.20 4.49
C ILE A 73 -5.31 6.13 5.66
N ALA A 74 -6.46 5.50 5.45
CA ALA A 74 -7.52 5.49 6.45
C ALA A 74 -8.22 4.14 6.51
N ARG A 75 -8.72 3.78 7.70
CA ARG A 75 -9.51 2.55 7.93
C ARG A 75 -8.79 1.24 7.53
N ASN A 76 -7.47 1.25 7.44
CA ASN A 76 -6.71 0.03 7.20
C ASN A 76 -6.43 -0.69 8.53
N GLN A 77 -6.49 -2.02 8.50
CA GLN A 77 -6.01 -2.87 9.59
C GLN A 77 -4.53 -3.18 9.32
N LEU A 78 -3.64 -2.53 10.07
CA LEU A 78 -2.20 -2.58 9.83
C LEU A 78 -1.49 -3.37 10.93
N THR A 79 -0.74 -4.40 10.55
CA THR A 79 0.11 -5.16 11.47
C THR A 79 1.53 -5.27 10.89
N GLY A 80 2.53 -5.02 11.72
CA GLY A 80 3.94 -5.09 11.33
C GLY A 80 4.84 -5.11 12.55
N SER A 81 6.07 -5.58 12.34
CA SER A 81 7.10 -5.67 13.40
C SER A 81 7.75 -4.33 13.73
#